data_AF-A0A834H6H4-F1
#
_entry.id   AF-A0A834H6H4-F1
#
_cell.length_a   1.000
_cell.length_b   1.000
_cell.length_c   1.000
_cell.angle_alpha   90.00
_cell.angle_beta   90.00
_cell.angle_gamma   90.00
#
_symmetry.space_group_name_H-M   'P 1'
#
loop_
_entity.id
_entity.type
_entity.pdbx_description
1 polymer ?
#
loop_
_entity_poly.entity_id
_entity_poly.type
_entity_poly.pdbx_seq_one_letter_code
_entity_poly.pdbx_strand_id
1 'polypeptide(L)'
;MADIDECKDPNLNDCDVNATCTNTPGSFSCSCNPHYFGDGRSDGRGCNPDQASQISVIKLSLGLSFGFVSLLIGVIWIYSCINRSKLIKLREQFFQQNGGLLMKQKISSIDRTSAELSNIFIAEELKKATNNYAEDRILGRGGYGVVYKGILPDQRIVAIKKSKVLDVNQVEQFINELLIVIQVNHRNVVKLLGCCFESKVPELVYEYIPNGTLFEHIHKTLSRLTLEHRLRIAAEAAGALSYLHSAASIPIIHRDVKSTNILLDVDYMAKMADFGASRLIALDQTQVTTLVQGTLGYLDPEYFQTSQLNEKSDVYSFGVVLAELLAGKKPICLERSQEERNLATYFRVSMKENRLYQIL
;
A
#
# COMPACT_ATOMS: atom_id res chain seq x y z
N MET A 1 17.15 63.00 -81.66
CA MET A 1 16.15 63.17 -80.60
C MET A 1 16.79 62.63 -79.34
N ALA A 2 16.80 63.38 -78.23
CA ALA A 2 17.38 62.89 -76.98
C ALA A 2 16.44 61.84 -76.38
N ASP A 3 17.01 60.76 -75.87
CA ASP A 3 16.28 59.72 -75.14
C ASP A 3 15.65 60.33 -73.88
N ILE A 4 14.39 60.00 -73.62
CA ILE A 4 13.70 60.42 -72.40
C ILE A 4 14.06 59.41 -71.31
N ASP A 5 14.37 59.88 -70.11
CA ASP A 5 14.64 58.99 -68.99
C ASP A 5 13.36 58.84 -68.15
N GLU A 6 12.55 57.84 -68.48
CA GLU A 6 11.25 57.64 -67.83
C GLU A 6 11.37 57.27 -66.34
N CYS A 7 12.56 56.85 -65.89
CA CYS A 7 12.80 56.51 -64.48
C CYS A 7 13.04 57.75 -63.59
N LYS A 8 13.22 58.95 -64.15
CA LYS A 8 13.40 60.18 -63.37
C LYS A 8 12.10 60.86 -62.94
N ASP A 9 10.98 60.55 -63.61
CA ASP A 9 9.65 61.05 -63.26
C ASP A 9 8.72 59.85 -62.96
N PRO A 10 8.20 59.74 -61.72
CA PRO A 10 7.28 58.66 -61.35
C PRO A 10 5.99 58.59 -62.18
N ASN A 11 5.62 59.66 -62.90
CA ASN A 11 4.42 59.66 -63.76
C ASN A 11 4.70 59.19 -65.20
N LEU A 12 5.98 58.99 -65.56
CA LEU A 12 6.40 58.59 -66.92
C LEU A 12 6.72 57.09 -67.02
N ASN A 13 6.74 56.37 -65.90
CA ASN A 13 6.88 54.92 -65.87
C ASN A 13 5.73 54.30 -65.07
N ASP A 14 5.46 53.03 -65.34
CA ASP A 14 4.43 52.23 -64.69
C ASP A 14 5.05 51.17 -63.77
N CYS A 15 6.28 51.36 -63.26
CA CYS A 15 6.91 50.34 -62.43
C CYS A 15 6.20 50.19 -61.07
N ASP A 16 6.07 48.94 -60.61
CA ASP A 16 5.53 48.61 -59.28
C ASP A 16 6.40 49.24 -58.17
N VAL A 17 5.79 49.59 -57.04
CA VAL A 17 6.48 50.19 -55.89
C VAL A 17 7.62 49.33 -55.34
N ASN A 18 7.59 48.01 -55.58
CA ASN A 18 8.64 47.07 -55.20
C ASN A 18 9.54 46.67 -56.39
N ALA A 19 9.57 47.45 -57.47
CA ALA A 19 10.44 47.26 -58.64
C ALA A 19 11.48 48.38 -58.79
N THR A 20 12.63 48.04 -59.35
CA THR A 20 13.65 48.98 -59.81
C THR A 20 13.43 49.29 -61.30
N CYS A 21 13.24 50.57 -61.63
CA CYS A 21 13.16 51.09 -63.00
C CYS A 21 14.57 51.26 -63.58
N THR A 22 14.78 50.75 -64.80
CA THR A 22 16.03 50.93 -65.56
C THR A 22 15.72 51.53 -66.93
N ASN A 23 16.28 52.70 -67.22
CA ASN A 23 16.09 53.38 -68.50
C ASN A 23 16.83 52.67 -69.63
N THR A 24 16.20 52.57 -70.80
CA THR A 24 16.78 51.97 -72.01
C THR A 24 16.58 52.90 -73.21
N PRO A 25 17.41 52.84 -74.27
CA PRO A 25 17.23 53.73 -75.41
C PRO A 25 15.84 53.56 -76.07
N GLY A 26 14.97 54.55 -75.91
CA GLY A 26 13.61 54.62 -76.41
C GLY A 26 12.53 53.94 -75.56
N SER A 27 12.84 53.47 -74.34
CA SER A 27 11.87 52.82 -73.43
C SER A 27 12.45 52.64 -72.01
N PHE A 28 11.69 52.05 -71.10
CA PHE A 28 12.20 51.63 -69.78
C PHE A 28 11.86 50.15 -69.49
N SER A 29 12.59 49.56 -68.55
CA SER A 29 12.36 48.21 -68.05
C SER A 29 12.19 48.24 -66.53
N CYS A 30 11.16 47.57 -66.03
CA CYS A 30 10.94 47.37 -64.60
C CYS A 30 11.42 45.97 -64.18
N SER A 31 12.08 45.87 -63.03
CA SER A 31 12.57 44.61 -62.48
C SER A 31 12.26 44.53 -61.00
N CYS A 32 11.65 43.45 -60.53
CA CYS A 32 11.31 43.32 -59.10
C CYS A 32 12.57 43.34 -58.22
N ASN A 33 12.47 44.01 -57.07
CA ASN A 33 13.51 44.02 -56.05
C ASN A 33 13.73 42.60 -55.46
N PRO A 34 14.89 42.33 -54.82
CA PRO A 34 15.14 41.03 -54.20
C PRO A 34 14.01 40.58 -53.26
N HIS A 35 13.63 39.29 -53.33
CA HIS A 35 12.50 38.66 -52.61
C HIS A 35 11.09 38.95 -53.16
N TYR A 36 10.98 39.58 -54.32
CA TYR A 36 9.71 39.76 -55.04
C TYR A 36 9.76 39.13 -56.43
N PHE A 37 8.64 38.62 -56.92
CA PHE A 37 8.50 38.00 -58.25
C PHE A 37 7.32 38.60 -59.02
N GLY A 38 7.50 38.76 -60.32
CA GLY A 38 6.49 39.28 -61.23
C GLY A 38 7.10 39.97 -62.45
N ASP A 39 6.30 40.78 -63.13
CA ASP A 39 6.71 41.52 -64.35
C ASP A 39 7.21 42.94 -64.07
N GLY A 40 7.17 43.38 -62.80
CA GLY A 40 7.72 44.67 -62.40
C GLY A 40 6.83 45.87 -62.68
N ARG A 41 5.66 45.70 -63.30
CA ARG A 41 4.76 46.79 -63.69
C ARG A 41 3.51 46.84 -62.83
N SER A 42 3.11 48.04 -62.44
CA SER A 42 1.93 48.38 -61.64
C SER A 42 0.61 48.15 -62.38
N ASP A 43 0.59 48.19 -63.71
CA ASP A 43 -0.56 47.88 -64.56
C ASP A 43 -0.63 46.39 -64.97
N GLY A 44 0.42 45.63 -64.65
CA GLY A 44 0.60 44.21 -64.94
C GLY A 44 0.36 43.31 -63.72
N ARG A 45 1.21 42.29 -63.56
CA ARG A 45 1.19 41.37 -62.39
C ARG A 45 1.80 41.99 -61.14
N GLY A 46 2.51 43.11 -61.27
CA GLY A 46 3.20 43.77 -60.18
C GLY A 46 4.35 42.95 -59.62
N CYS A 47 4.86 43.35 -58.46
CA CYS A 47 5.86 42.61 -57.71
C CYS A 47 5.25 42.03 -56.44
N ASN A 48 5.07 40.71 -56.40
CA ASN A 48 4.49 40.01 -55.25
C ASN A 48 5.60 39.41 -54.37
N PRO A 49 5.48 39.48 -53.03
CA PRO A 49 6.47 38.92 -52.13
C PRO A 49 6.56 37.40 -52.31
N ASP A 50 7.77 36.86 -52.29
CA ASP A 50 8.02 35.41 -52.39
C ASP A 50 7.54 34.65 -51.14
N GLN A 51 6.24 34.35 -51.11
CA GLN A 51 5.62 33.55 -50.04
C GLN A 51 6.03 32.07 -50.08
N ALA A 52 6.59 31.58 -51.19
CA ALA A 52 6.96 30.17 -51.34
C ALA A 52 8.11 29.80 -50.40
N SER A 53 9.09 30.69 -50.24
CA SER A 53 10.20 30.53 -49.29
C SER A 53 9.73 30.50 -47.83
N GLN A 54 8.84 31.40 -47.44
CA GLN A 54 8.37 31.54 -46.05
C GLN A 54 7.45 30.38 -45.63
N ILE A 55 6.55 29.94 -46.51
CA ILE A 55 5.68 28.76 -46.26
C ILE A 55 6.51 27.47 -46.18
N SER A 56 7.58 27.34 -46.99
CA SER A 56 8.48 26.18 -46.96
C SER A 56 9.22 26.06 -45.62
N VAL A 57 9.74 27.19 -45.10
CA VAL A 57 10.43 27.22 -43.80
C VAL A 57 9.48 26.91 -42.65
N ILE A 58 8.28 27.47 -42.64
CA ILE A 58 7.28 27.19 -41.59
C ILE A 58 6.88 25.71 -41.60
N LYS A 59 6.58 25.13 -42.77
CA LYS A 59 6.24 23.70 -42.92
C LYS A 59 7.39 22.80 -42.43
N LEU A 60 8.63 23.12 -42.77
CA LEU A 60 9.81 22.37 -42.33
C LEU A 60 9.98 22.46 -40.80
N SER A 61 9.80 23.65 -40.22
CA SER A 61 9.93 23.87 -38.77
C SER A 61 8.86 23.10 -37.96
N LEU A 62 7.61 23.07 -38.43
CA LEU A 62 6.52 22.30 -37.82
C LEU A 62 6.77 20.79 -37.96
N GLY A 63 7.27 20.34 -39.11
CA GLY A 63 7.63 18.94 -39.34
C GLY A 63 8.74 18.44 -38.42
N LEU A 64 9.81 19.24 -38.23
CA LEU A 64 10.89 18.92 -37.31
C LEU A 64 10.42 18.89 -35.86
N SER A 65 9.59 19.86 -35.46
CA SER A 65 9.00 19.90 -34.11
C SER A 65 8.13 18.68 -33.83
N PHE A 66 7.22 18.32 -34.74
CA PHE A 66 6.35 17.16 -34.59
C PHE A 66 7.16 15.84 -34.60
N GLY A 67 8.15 15.73 -35.50
CA GLY A 67 9.06 14.60 -35.55
C GLY A 67 9.81 14.41 -34.23
N PHE A 68 10.36 15.49 -33.68
CA PHE A 68 11.03 15.45 -32.38
C PHE A 68 10.09 15.06 -31.22
N VAL A 69 8.89 15.65 -31.15
CA VAL A 69 7.88 15.28 -30.12
C VAL A 69 7.47 13.82 -30.25
N SER A 70 7.23 13.33 -31.47
CA SER A 70 6.87 11.93 -31.71
C SER A 70 8.00 10.97 -31.30
N LEU A 71 9.26 11.34 -31.55
CA LEU A 71 10.42 10.57 -31.12
C LEU A 71 10.54 10.53 -29.59
N LEU A 72 10.35 11.66 -28.90
CA LEU A 72 10.33 11.71 -27.44
C LEU A 72 9.22 10.83 -26.85
N ILE A 73 8.00 10.90 -27.38
CA ILE A 73 6.89 10.04 -26.97
C ILE A 73 7.24 8.57 -27.19
N GLY A 74 7.82 8.23 -28.33
CA GLY A 74 8.29 6.88 -28.65
C GLY A 74 9.35 6.38 -27.66
N VAL A 75 10.36 7.20 -27.33
CA VAL A 75 11.40 6.86 -26.35
C VAL A 75 10.81 6.67 -24.96
N ILE A 76 9.91 7.56 -24.51
CA ILE A 76 9.24 7.44 -23.21
C ILE A 76 8.40 6.16 -23.17
N TRP A 77 7.63 5.87 -24.23
CA TRP A 77 6.81 4.68 -24.31
C TRP A 77 7.64 3.39 -24.27
N ILE A 78 8.75 3.34 -25.04
CA ILE A 78 9.69 2.21 -25.02
C ILE A 78 10.30 2.05 -23.63
N TYR A 79 10.76 3.14 -23.01
CA TYR A 79 11.30 3.13 -21.65
C TYR A 79 10.28 2.59 -20.63
N SER A 80 9.04 3.09 -20.68
CA SER A 80 7.94 2.61 -19.83
C SER A 80 7.61 1.13 -20.08
N CYS A 81 7.60 0.66 -21.33
CA CYS A 81 7.39 -0.75 -21.68
C CYS A 81 8.51 -1.65 -21.15
N ILE A 82 9.78 -1.24 -21.27
CA ILE A 82 10.92 -1.96 -20.71
C ILE A 82 10.80 -2.02 -19.18
N ASN A 83 10.50 -0.90 -18.52
CA ASN A 83 10.40 -0.83 -17.07
C ASN A 83 9.23 -1.68 -16.54
N ARG A 84 8.08 -1.65 -17.21
CA ARG A 84 6.93 -2.51 -16.93
C ARG A 84 7.28 -4.00 -17.07
N SER A 85 8.00 -4.36 -18.14
CA SER A 85 8.42 -5.74 -18.36
C SER A 85 9.40 -6.23 -17.28
N LYS A 86 10.34 -5.38 -16.84
CA LYS A 86 11.23 -5.68 -15.71
C LYS A 86 10.45 -5.91 -14.42
N LEU A 87 9.45 -5.07 -14.13
CA LEU A 87 8.62 -5.21 -12.94
C LEU A 87 7.81 -6.52 -12.95
N ILE A 88 7.22 -6.89 -14.10
CA ILE A 88 6.48 -8.16 -14.24
C ILE A 88 7.41 -9.35 -14.00
N LYS A 89 8.61 -9.36 -14.60
CA LYS A 89 9.60 -10.43 -14.37
C LYS A 89 10.03 -10.53 -12.91
N LEU A 90 10.22 -9.40 -12.25
CA LEU A 90 10.59 -9.38 -10.82
C LEU A 90 9.46 -9.93 -9.93
N ARG A 91 8.21 -9.57 -10.22
CA ARG A 91 7.03 -10.11 -9.51
C ARG A 91 6.89 -11.61 -9.71
N GLU A 92 7.13 -12.10 -10.92
CA GLU A 92 7.12 -13.53 -11.22
C GLU A 92 8.24 -14.28 -10.50
N GLN A 93 9.44 -13.70 -10.41
CA GLN A 93 10.53 -14.26 -9.61
C GLN A 93 10.14 -14.38 -8.14
N PHE A 94 9.56 -13.34 -7.53
CA PHE A 94 9.07 -13.40 -6.15
C PHE A 94 7.96 -14.43 -5.99
N PHE A 95 7.02 -14.49 -6.93
CA PHE A 95 5.93 -15.47 -6.91
C PHE A 95 6.47 -16.90 -6.85
N GLN A 96 7.51 -17.21 -7.63
CA GLN A 96 8.16 -18.52 -7.63
C GLN A 96 8.94 -18.77 -6.33
N GLN A 97 9.78 -17.80 -5.91
CA GLN A 97 10.62 -17.92 -4.71
C GLN A 97 9.82 -18.08 -3.42
N ASN A 98 8.69 -17.37 -3.31
CA ASN A 98 7.85 -17.40 -2.12
C ASN A 98 6.87 -18.58 -2.10
N GLY A 99 7.00 -19.54 -3.01
CA GLY A 99 6.17 -20.75 -3.04
C GLY A 99 4.76 -20.55 -3.62
N GLY A 100 4.52 -19.49 -4.38
CA GLY A 100 3.22 -19.21 -5.01
C GLY A 100 2.74 -20.36 -5.92
N LEU A 101 3.66 -21.07 -6.58
CA LEU A 101 3.32 -22.27 -7.38
C LEU A 101 2.83 -23.44 -6.51
N LEU A 102 3.50 -23.72 -5.39
CA LEU A 102 3.09 -24.75 -4.43
C LEU A 102 1.71 -24.42 -3.85
N MET A 103 1.46 -23.14 -3.56
CA MET A 103 0.15 -22.69 -3.08
C MET A 103 -0.95 -22.89 -4.14
N LYS A 104 -0.69 -22.52 -5.40
CA LYS A 104 -1.63 -22.77 -6.53
C LYS A 104 -1.99 -24.25 -6.65
N GLN A 105 -0.99 -25.14 -6.54
CA GLN A 105 -1.20 -26.58 -6.58
C GLN A 105 -2.06 -27.07 -5.41
N LYS A 106 -1.74 -26.65 -4.18
CA LYS A 106 -2.54 -27.00 -2.99
C LYS A 106 -4.00 -26.55 -3.12
N ILE A 107 -4.23 -25.32 -3.59
CA ILE A 107 -5.59 -24.80 -3.81
C ILE A 107 -6.34 -25.64 -4.86
N SER A 108 -5.67 -26.08 -5.93
CA SER A 108 -6.31 -26.94 -6.94
C SER A 108 -6.65 -28.36 -6.46
N SER A 109 -5.97 -28.84 -5.41
CA SER A 109 -6.20 -30.17 -4.81
C SER A 109 -7.17 -30.18 -3.64
N ILE A 110 -7.47 -29.03 -3.03
CA ILE A 110 -8.37 -28.95 -1.87
C ILE A 110 -9.82 -28.88 -2.37
N ASP A 111 -10.58 -29.94 -2.10
CA ASP A 111 -12.01 -30.02 -2.37
C ASP A 111 -12.80 -29.02 -1.49
N ARG A 112 -13.32 -27.96 -2.14
CA ARG A 112 -14.42 -27.01 -1.83
C ARG A 112 -14.74 -26.53 -0.40
N THR A 113 -14.07 -27.00 0.64
CA THR A 113 -14.45 -26.73 2.04
C THR A 113 -13.73 -25.52 2.63
N SER A 114 -12.73 -24.97 1.92
CA SER A 114 -12.01 -23.72 2.29
C SER A 114 -11.97 -22.69 1.15
N ALA A 115 -13.10 -22.50 0.45
CA ALA A 115 -13.26 -21.62 -0.72
C ALA A 115 -12.83 -20.14 -0.52
N GLU A 116 -12.46 -19.72 0.69
CA GLU A 116 -12.00 -18.36 0.98
C GLU A 116 -10.47 -18.24 1.13
N LEU A 117 -9.76 -19.34 1.41
CA LEU A 117 -8.28 -19.36 1.43
C LEU A 117 -7.67 -19.54 0.02
N SER A 118 -8.51 -19.66 -1.01
CA SER A 118 -8.11 -19.91 -2.39
C SER A 118 -7.68 -18.67 -3.17
N ASN A 119 -7.78 -17.47 -2.60
CA ASN A 119 -7.51 -16.24 -3.34
C ASN A 119 -6.02 -15.89 -3.29
N ILE A 120 -5.35 -16.09 -4.42
CA ILE A 120 -4.02 -15.53 -4.68
C ILE A 120 -4.21 -14.19 -5.35
N PHE A 121 -3.89 -13.12 -4.63
CA PHE A 121 -3.96 -11.75 -5.10
C PHE A 121 -2.68 -11.37 -5.86
N ILE A 122 -2.83 -10.43 -6.79
CA ILE A 122 -1.73 -9.86 -7.57
C ILE A 122 -1.29 -8.54 -6.91
N ALA A 123 0.01 -8.23 -6.93
CA ALA A 123 0.53 -7.05 -6.24
C ALA A 123 -0.06 -5.74 -6.75
N GLU A 124 -0.39 -5.65 -8.05
CA GLU A 124 -1.03 -4.46 -8.62
C GLU A 124 -2.44 -4.22 -8.08
N GLU A 125 -3.18 -5.30 -7.84
CA GLU A 125 -4.53 -5.23 -7.27
C GLU A 125 -4.49 -4.69 -5.84
N LEU A 126 -3.62 -5.24 -5.00
CA LEU A 126 -3.47 -4.78 -3.61
C LEU A 126 -2.94 -3.34 -3.54
N LYS A 127 -2.02 -2.97 -4.44
CA LYS A 127 -1.53 -1.60 -4.57
C LYS A 127 -2.66 -0.64 -4.94
N LYS A 128 -3.52 -1.01 -5.89
CA LYS A 128 -4.67 -0.17 -6.27
C LYS A 128 -5.71 -0.09 -5.13
N ALA A 129 -6.01 -1.21 -4.49
CA ALA A 129 -6.97 -1.29 -3.39
C ALA A 129 -6.60 -0.42 -2.19
N THR A 130 -5.30 -0.23 -1.95
CA THR A 130 -4.74 0.57 -0.85
C THR A 130 -4.37 2.00 -1.25
N ASN A 131 -4.74 2.45 -2.45
CA ASN A 131 -4.32 3.74 -3.01
C ASN A 131 -2.78 3.93 -2.95
N ASN A 132 -2.03 2.95 -3.47
CA ASN A 132 -0.58 2.88 -3.40
C ASN A 132 -0.02 2.83 -1.96
N TYR A 133 -0.69 2.09 -1.07
CA TYR A 133 -0.33 1.99 0.36
C TYR A 133 -0.26 3.37 1.04
N ALA A 134 -1.27 4.20 0.79
CA ALA A 134 -1.33 5.55 1.33
C ALA A 134 -1.43 5.57 2.86
N GLU A 135 -0.86 6.61 3.47
CA GLU A 135 -0.78 6.78 4.93
C GLU A 135 -2.15 6.89 5.60
N ASP A 136 -3.12 7.53 4.93
CA ASP A 136 -4.51 7.65 5.39
C ASP A 136 -5.29 6.31 5.37
N ARG A 137 -4.71 5.27 4.76
CA ARG A 137 -5.27 3.91 4.75
C ARG A 137 -4.72 3.03 5.87
N ILE A 138 -3.82 3.52 6.70
CA ILE A 138 -3.21 2.70 7.76
C ILE A 138 -4.21 2.42 8.88
N LEU A 139 -4.44 1.14 9.15
CA LEU A 139 -5.23 0.65 10.28
C LEU A 139 -4.36 0.43 11.52
N GLY A 140 -3.09 0.06 11.33
CA GLY A 140 -2.18 -0.20 12.42
C GLY A 140 -0.73 -0.36 11.98
N ARG A 141 0.19 -0.10 12.92
CA ARG A 141 1.63 -0.29 12.75
C ARG A 141 2.15 -1.17 13.88
N GLY A 142 2.73 -2.32 13.51
CA GLY A 142 3.33 -3.27 14.46
C GLY A 142 4.81 -3.50 14.21
N GLY A 143 5.39 -4.42 14.99
CA GLY A 143 6.74 -4.95 14.75
C GLY A 143 6.82 -5.78 13.45
N TYR A 144 5.71 -6.43 13.08
CA TYR A 144 5.61 -7.33 11.93
C TYR A 144 5.17 -6.66 10.63
N GLY A 145 4.93 -5.34 10.64
CA GLY A 145 4.51 -4.62 9.43
C GLY A 145 3.56 -3.45 9.66
N VAL A 146 2.90 -3.07 8.57
CA VAL A 146 1.80 -2.10 8.52
C VAL A 146 0.57 -2.80 7.96
N VAL A 147 -0.59 -2.55 8.56
CA VAL A 147 -1.87 -3.04 8.07
C VAL A 147 -2.60 -1.87 7.40
N TYR A 148 -3.02 -2.06 6.15
CA TYR A 148 -3.73 -1.06 5.35
C TYR A 148 -5.17 -1.50 5.10
N LYS A 149 -6.09 -0.54 5.11
CA LYS A 149 -7.45 -0.70 4.62
C LYS A 149 -7.44 -0.71 3.10
N GLY A 150 -7.86 -1.82 2.49
CA GLY A 150 -8.03 -1.98 1.06
C GLY A 150 -9.50 -2.01 0.65
N ILE A 151 -9.79 -1.54 -0.56
CA ILE A 151 -11.09 -1.74 -1.22
C ILE A 151 -10.82 -2.50 -2.53
N LEU A 152 -11.23 -3.77 -2.59
CA LEU A 152 -11.03 -4.64 -3.75
C LEU A 152 -11.94 -4.21 -4.93
N PRO A 153 -11.68 -4.68 -6.17
CA PRO A 153 -12.49 -4.32 -7.34
C PRO A 153 -13.98 -4.65 -7.21
N ASP A 154 -14.31 -5.68 -6.44
CA ASP A 154 -15.68 -6.12 -6.12
C ASP A 154 -16.29 -5.38 -4.92
N GLN A 155 -15.69 -4.27 -4.49
CA GLN A 155 -16.11 -3.43 -3.36
C GLN A 155 -15.94 -4.06 -1.97
N ARG A 156 -15.40 -5.28 -1.86
CA ARG A 156 -15.09 -5.85 -0.54
C ARG A 156 -13.98 -5.04 0.12
N ILE A 157 -14.22 -4.67 1.39
CA ILE A 157 -13.24 -3.99 2.23
C ILE A 157 -12.38 -5.06 2.93
N VAL A 158 -11.07 -4.91 2.86
CA VAL A 158 -10.10 -5.87 3.39
C VAL A 158 -9.02 -5.18 4.22
N ALA A 159 -8.34 -5.95 5.06
CA ALA A 159 -7.15 -5.53 5.78
C ALA A 159 -5.90 -6.20 5.18
N ILE A 160 -4.97 -5.42 4.63
CA ILE A 160 -3.77 -5.90 3.94
C ILE A 160 -2.56 -5.68 4.83
N LYS A 161 -1.97 -6.77 5.33
CA LYS A 161 -0.75 -6.75 6.15
C LYS A 161 0.47 -6.81 5.23
N LYS A 162 1.32 -5.78 5.31
CA LYS A 162 2.54 -5.64 4.52
C LYS A 162 3.74 -5.38 5.45
N SER A 163 4.81 -6.15 5.28
CA SER A 163 6.03 -5.99 6.08
C SER A 163 6.75 -4.66 5.79
N LYS A 164 7.33 -4.04 6.83
CA LYS A 164 8.04 -2.75 6.74
C LYS A 164 9.47 -2.88 6.21
N VAL A 165 10.15 -3.96 6.58
CA VAL A 165 11.60 -4.11 6.41
C VAL A 165 11.92 -5.41 5.67
N LEU A 166 13.01 -5.36 4.92
CA LEU A 166 13.58 -6.48 4.19
C LEU A 166 14.47 -7.31 5.12
N ASP A 167 13.89 -8.17 5.94
CA ASP A 167 14.63 -9.11 6.79
C ASP A 167 14.13 -10.56 6.55
N VAL A 168 15.04 -11.52 6.55
CA VAL A 168 14.75 -12.96 6.37
C VAL A 168 13.76 -13.44 7.44
N ASN A 169 13.87 -12.91 8.67
CA ASN A 169 12.96 -13.21 9.76
C ASN A 169 11.49 -12.87 9.43
N GLN A 170 11.23 -11.89 8.55
CA GLN A 170 9.87 -11.52 8.15
C GLN A 170 9.23 -12.57 7.21
N VAL A 171 10.04 -13.26 6.40
CA VAL A 171 9.55 -14.35 5.55
C VAL A 171 9.15 -15.55 6.41
N GLU A 172 9.96 -15.90 7.41
CA GLU A 172 9.62 -16.96 8.36
C GLU A 172 8.34 -16.63 9.14
N GLN A 173 8.19 -15.38 9.59
CA GLN A 173 6.97 -14.91 10.26
C GLN A 173 5.74 -15.00 9.35
N PHE A 174 5.86 -14.62 8.09
CA PHE A 174 4.78 -14.79 7.10
C PHE A 174 4.40 -16.26 6.95
N ILE A 175 5.39 -17.16 6.75
CA ILE A 175 5.14 -18.59 6.57
C ILE A 175 4.46 -19.16 7.81
N ASN A 176 4.94 -18.81 8.99
CA ASN A 176 4.39 -19.24 10.26
C ASN A 176 2.95 -18.75 10.47
N GLU A 177 2.68 -17.46 10.24
CA GLU A 177 1.34 -16.88 10.32
C GLU A 177 0.39 -17.54 9.32
N LEU A 178 0.84 -17.76 8.07
CA LEU A 178 0.07 -18.43 7.03
C LEU A 178 -0.31 -19.86 7.45
N LEU A 179 0.65 -20.65 7.92
CA LEU A 179 0.43 -22.04 8.35
C LEU A 179 -0.55 -22.11 9.52
N ILE A 180 -0.44 -21.20 10.49
CA ILE A 180 -1.32 -21.15 11.65
C ILE A 180 -2.73 -20.73 11.25
N VAL A 181 -2.89 -19.65 10.49
CA VAL A 181 -4.22 -19.12 10.19
C VAL A 181 -5.00 -20.01 9.22
N ILE A 182 -4.33 -20.76 8.32
CA ILE A 182 -5.02 -21.71 7.41
C ILE A 182 -5.76 -22.82 8.16
N GLN A 183 -5.24 -23.29 9.29
CA GLN A 183 -5.85 -24.38 10.07
C GLN A 183 -6.78 -23.91 11.18
N VAL A 184 -6.83 -22.60 11.44
CA VAL A 184 -7.71 -22.01 12.46
C VAL A 184 -9.05 -21.66 11.83
N ASN A 185 -10.12 -22.28 12.33
CA ASN A 185 -11.49 -21.97 11.95
C ASN A 185 -12.33 -21.70 13.19
N HIS A 186 -12.39 -20.44 13.60
CA HIS A 186 -13.12 -20.01 14.78
C HIS A 186 -13.75 -18.63 14.55
N ARG A 187 -15.00 -18.43 15.01
CA ARG A 187 -15.75 -17.18 14.78
C ARG A 187 -15.08 -15.93 15.38
N ASN A 188 -14.43 -16.10 16.54
CA ASN A 188 -13.71 -15.05 17.27
C ASN A 188 -12.22 -14.99 16.90
N VAL A 189 -11.83 -15.45 15.70
CA VAL A 189 -10.52 -15.25 15.11
C VAL A 189 -10.69 -14.52 13.77
N VAL A 190 -9.81 -13.57 13.47
CA VAL A 190 -9.82 -12.85 12.19
C VAL A 190 -9.52 -13.80 11.03
N LYS A 191 -10.40 -13.80 10.03
CA LYS A 191 -10.31 -14.67 8.86
C LYS A 191 -9.30 -14.18 7.84
N LEU A 192 -8.41 -15.08 7.40
CA LEU A 192 -7.55 -14.86 6.24
C LEU A 192 -8.36 -15.11 4.96
N LEU A 193 -8.38 -14.12 4.06
CA LEU A 193 -9.07 -14.15 2.77
C LEU A 193 -8.14 -14.49 1.60
N GLY A 194 -6.83 -14.45 1.80
CA GLY A 194 -5.86 -14.80 0.78
C GLY A 194 -4.48 -14.17 0.98
N CYS A 195 -3.61 -14.37 -0.01
CA CYS A 195 -2.20 -13.96 0.04
C CYS A 195 -1.76 -13.35 -1.29
N CYS A 196 -0.73 -12.52 -1.27
CA CYS A 196 0.01 -12.08 -2.46
C CYS A 196 1.49 -12.49 -2.32
N PHE A 197 2.00 -13.22 -3.32
CA PHE A 197 3.37 -13.74 -3.33
C PHE A 197 4.32 -12.94 -4.25
N GLU A 198 3.81 -11.91 -4.94
CA GLU A 198 4.54 -11.11 -5.95
C GLU A 198 5.42 -10.00 -5.36
N SER A 199 5.56 -9.95 -4.04
CA SER A 199 6.39 -9.01 -3.28
C SER A 199 7.58 -9.73 -2.64
N LYS A 200 8.64 -8.99 -2.32
CA LYS A 200 9.84 -9.58 -1.69
C LYS A 200 9.53 -10.32 -0.38
N VAL A 201 8.64 -9.77 0.45
CA VAL A 201 7.99 -10.50 1.55
C VAL A 201 6.51 -10.58 1.18
N PRO A 202 5.90 -11.77 1.15
CA PRO A 202 4.49 -11.92 0.81
C PRO A 202 3.55 -11.10 1.69
N GLU A 203 2.40 -10.70 1.14
CA GLU A 203 1.38 -9.90 1.83
C GLU A 203 0.17 -10.79 2.19
N LEU A 204 -0.40 -10.58 3.39
CA LEU A 204 -1.58 -11.30 3.87
C LEU A 204 -2.81 -10.40 3.77
N VAL A 205 -3.92 -10.95 3.28
CA VAL A 205 -5.19 -10.24 3.09
C VAL A 205 -6.25 -10.84 4.02
N TYR A 206 -6.70 -10.05 4.97
CA TYR A 206 -7.67 -10.43 6.00
C TYR A 206 -9.03 -9.77 5.80
N GLU A 207 -10.05 -10.32 6.45
CA GLU A 207 -11.32 -9.61 6.61
C GLU A 207 -11.09 -8.27 7.34
N TYR A 208 -11.83 -7.23 6.92
CA TYR A 208 -11.76 -5.94 7.58
C TYR A 208 -12.69 -5.90 8.80
N ILE A 209 -12.13 -5.51 9.94
CA ILE A 209 -12.86 -5.38 11.21
C ILE A 209 -13.07 -3.88 11.52
N PRO A 210 -14.32 -3.36 11.49
CA PRO A 210 -14.58 -1.92 11.40
C PRO A 210 -14.43 -1.13 12.69
N ASN A 211 -14.66 -1.72 13.86
CA ASN A 211 -14.65 -0.99 15.14
C ASN A 211 -13.26 -0.93 15.79
N GLY A 212 -12.19 -1.25 15.06
CA GLY A 212 -10.82 -1.09 15.57
C GLY A 212 -10.48 -2.05 16.71
N THR A 213 -9.56 -1.64 17.58
CA THR A 213 -8.97 -2.51 18.62
C THR A 213 -9.63 -2.32 19.99
N LEU A 214 -9.69 -3.38 20.79
CA LEU A 214 -10.17 -3.32 22.17
C LEU A 214 -9.40 -2.28 22.99
N PHE A 215 -8.08 -2.16 22.77
CA PHE A 215 -7.24 -1.15 23.43
C PHE A 215 -7.79 0.27 23.26
N GLU A 216 -8.27 0.61 22.06
CA GLU A 216 -8.79 1.93 21.75
C GLU A 216 -10.14 2.21 22.41
N HIS A 217 -10.98 1.18 22.54
CA HIS A 217 -12.23 1.26 23.29
C HIS A 217 -12.02 1.41 24.80
N ILE A 218 -10.97 0.79 25.35
CA ILE A 218 -10.64 0.93 26.78
C ILE A 218 -10.00 2.30 27.07
N HIS A 219 -9.05 2.74 26.23
CA HIS A 219 -8.12 3.82 26.60
C HIS A 219 -8.25 5.13 25.80
N LYS A 220 -8.91 5.15 24.63
CA LYS A 220 -8.93 6.32 23.72
C LYS A 220 -10.33 6.91 23.47
N THR A 221 -11.32 6.58 24.31
CA THR A 221 -12.67 7.19 24.28
C THR A 221 -13.51 6.94 23.02
N LEU A 222 -13.14 5.98 22.17
CA LEU A 222 -13.90 5.65 20.94
C LEU A 222 -15.35 5.20 21.21
N SER A 223 -15.58 4.48 22.31
CA SER A 223 -16.91 4.28 22.91
C SER A 223 -16.75 3.64 24.28
N ARG A 224 -17.54 4.06 25.27
CA ARG A 224 -17.47 3.53 26.63
C ARG A 224 -18.17 2.17 26.69
N LEU A 225 -17.40 1.09 26.62
CA LEU A 225 -17.91 -0.27 26.76
C LEU A 225 -18.64 -0.45 28.10
N THR A 226 -19.89 -0.91 28.04
CA THR A 226 -20.67 -1.32 29.21
C THR A 226 -20.03 -2.55 29.87
N LEU A 227 -20.40 -2.83 31.12
CA LEU A 227 -19.94 -4.04 31.80
C LEU A 227 -20.33 -5.31 31.02
N GLU A 228 -21.53 -5.33 30.44
CA GLU A 228 -22.00 -6.44 29.62
C GLU A 228 -21.10 -6.68 28.40
N HIS A 229 -20.76 -5.61 27.64
CA HIS A 229 -19.83 -5.73 26.52
C HIS A 229 -18.47 -6.25 26.98
N ARG A 230 -17.92 -5.74 28.09
CA ARG A 230 -16.63 -6.17 28.63
C ARG A 230 -16.62 -7.66 28.98
N LEU A 231 -17.66 -8.14 29.65
CA LEU A 231 -17.80 -9.56 30.02
C LEU A 231 -17.94 -10.46 28.79
N ARG A 232 -18.72 -10.02 27.80
CA ARG A 232 -18.90 -10.74 26.54
C ARG A 232 -17.58 -10.85 25.76
N ILE A 233 -16.89 -9.72 25.57
CA ILE A 233 -15.57 -9.67 24.91
C ILE A 233 -14.56 -10.57 25.61
N ALA A 234 -14.54 -10.56 26.95
CA ALA A 234 -13.69 -11.45 27.73
C ALA A 234 -14.02 -12.93 27.47
N ALA A 235 -15.29 -13.31 27.50
CA ALA A 235 -15.72 -14.69 27.25
C ALA A 235 -15.38 -15.16 25.82
N GLU A 236 -15.57 -14.31 24.82
CA GLU A 236 -15.27 -14.60 23.42
C GLU A 236 -13.77 -14.74 23.15
N ALA A 237 -12.96 -13.84 23.71
CA ALA A 237 -11.50 -13.91 23.61
C ALA A 237 -10.96 -15.16 24.34
N ALA A 238 -11.52 -15.50 25.51
CA ALA A 238 -11.18 -16.73 26.23
C ALA A 238 -11.59 -17.98 25.44
N GLY A 239 -12.76 -17.97 24.79
CA GLY A 239 -13.21 -19.05 23.92
C GLY A 239 -12.28 -19.26 22.72
N ALA A 240 -11.83 -18.18 22.07
CA ALA A 240 -10.84 -18.25 21.00
C ALA A 240 -9.50 -18.83 21.49
N LEU A 241 -9.00 -18.39 22.63
CA LEU A 241 -7.77 -18.91 23.24
C LEU A 241 -7.87 -20.39 23.60
N SER A 242 -8.97 -20.79 24.23
CA SER A 242 -9.23 -22.20 24.55
C SER A 242 -9.29 -23.06 23.30
N TYR A 243 -9.89 -22.57 22.22
CA TYR A 243 -9.87 -23.25 20.93
C TYR A 243 -8.45 -23.45 20.42
N LEU A 244 -7.61 -22.39 20.42
CA LEU A 244 -6.23 -22.46 19.95
C LEU A 244 -5.38 -23.47 20.75
N HIS A 245 -5.57 -23.51 22.07
CA HIS A 245 -4.78 -24.37 22.96
C HIS A 245 -5.22 -25.84 22.92
N SER A 246 -6.51 -26.12 22.75
CA SER A 246 -7.06 -27.46 23.05
C SER A 246 -7.89 -28.10 21.94
N ALA A 247 -8.47 -27.32 21.03
CA ALA A 247 -9.40 -27.83 20.01
C ALA A 247 -8.87 -27.70 18.57
N ALA A 248 -7.83 -26.89 18.34
CA ALA A 248 -7.11 -26.86 17.08
C ALA A 248 -6.41 -28.21 16.82
N SER A 249 -6.25 -28.58 15.55
CA SER A 249 -5.63 -29.86 15.16
C SER A 249 -4.20 -30.04 15.68
N ILE A 250 -3.47 -28.93 15.77
CA ILE A 250 -2.17 -28.84 16.43
C ILE A 250 -2.29 -27.68 17.43
N PRO A 251 -1.95 -27.86 18.72
CA PRO A 251 -2.00 -26.78 19.70
C PRO A 251 -1.19 -25.55 19.28
N ILE A 252 -1.80 -24.37 19.39
CA ILE A 252 -1.21 -23.08 19.01
C ILE A 252 -1.10 -22.19 20.22
N ILE A 253 0.11 -21.75 20.56
CA ILE A 253 0.33 -20.65 21.51
C ILE A 253 0.37 -19.34 20.73
N HIS A 254 -0.49 -18.38 21.08
CA HIS A 254 -0.57 -17.09 20.39
C HIS A 254 0.67 -16.23 20.66
N ARG A 255 1.15 -16.19 21.91
CA ARG A 255 2.38 -15.53 22.40
C ARG A 255 2.40 -14.00 22.37
N ASP A 256 1.32 -13.38 21.90
CA ASP A 256 1.18 -11.92 21.82
C ASP A 256 -0.28 -11.51 22.06
N VAL A 257 -0.91 -12.13 23.05
CA VAL A 257 -2.26 -11.78 23.50
C VAL A 257 -2.20 -10.41 24.17
N LYS A 258 -2.92 -9.44 23.60
CA LYS A 258 -3.02 -8.07 24.11
C LYS A 258 -4.25 -7.38 23.56
N SER A 259 -4.71 -6.32 24.22
CA SER A 259 -5.91 -5.59 23.80
C SER A 259 -5.80 -4.91 22.43
N THR A 260 -4.59 -4.69 21.88
CA THR A 260 -4.42 -4.19 20.49
C THR A 260 -4.59 -5.29 19.43
N ASN A 261 -4.51 -6.56 19.83
CA ASN A 261 -4.66 -7.74 18.97
C ASN A 261 -6.05 -8.39 19.10
N ILE A 262 -6.95 -7.76 19.86
CA ILE A 262 -8.36 -8.12 19.94
C ILE A 262 -9.13 -7.02 19.23
N LEU A 263 -9.74 -7.32 18.09
CA LEU A 263 -10.52 -6.39 17.28
C LEU A 263 -12.01 -6.56 17.56
N LEU A 264 -12.80 -5.52 17.31
CA LEU A 264 -14.25 -5.53 17.48
C LEU A 264 -14.96 -5.42 16.13
N ASP A 265 -15.82 -6.38 15.81
CA ASP A 265 -16.63 -6.32 14.60
C ASP A 265 -17.83 -5.37 14.73
N VAL A 266 -18.67 -5.33 13.70
CA VAL A 266 -19.85 -4.44 13.63
C VAL A 266 -20.80 -4.60 14.82
N ASP A 267 -20.89 -5.80 15.39
CA ASP A 267 -21.76 -6.14 16.52
C ASP A 267 -21.01 -6.08 17.87
N TYR A 268 -19.81 -5.50 17.88
CA TYR A 268 -18.88 -5.45 19.02
C TYR A 268 -18.43 -6.84 19.51
N MET A 269 -18.45 -7.84 18.62
CA MET A 269 -17.93 -9.17 18.93
C MET A 269 -16.41 -9.17 18.79
N ALA A 270 -15.75 -9.85 19.71
CA ALA A 270 -14.30 -9.91 19.78
C ALA A 270 -13.73 -10.88 18.73
N LYS A 271 -12.68 -10.45 18.03
CA LYS A 271 -11.90 -11.28 17.11
C LYS A 271 -10.40 -11.14 17.39
N MET A 272 -9.76 -12.26 17.68
CA MET A 272 -8.31 -12.34 17.89
C MET A 272 -7.57 -12.24 16.55
N ALA A 273 -6.51 -11.43 16.53
CA ALA A 273 -5.72 -11.09 15.35
C ALA A 273 -4.21 -11.19 15.65
N ASP A 274 -3.41 -11.13 14.57
CA ASP A 274 -1.94 -11.08 14.60
C ASP A 274 -1.24 -12.34 15.15
N PHE A 275 -1.21 -13.39 14.33
CA PHE A 275 -0.55 -14.66 14.64
C PHE A 275 0.95 -14.68 14.26
N GLY A 276 1.56 -13.53 13.98
CA GLY A 276 2.96 -13.44 13.52
C GLY A 276 3.98 -13.95 14.55
N ALA A 277 3.65 -13.90 15.85
CA ALA A 277 4.48 -14.40 16.94
C ALA A 277 4.14 -15.84 17.37
N SER A 278 3.02 -16.35 16.90
CA SER A 278 2.41 -17.58 17.40
C SER A 278 3.25 -18.81 17.07
N ARG A 279 3.02 -19.92 17.77
CA ARG A 279 3.83 -21.13 17.60
C ARG A 279 2.99 -22.39 17.74
N LEU A 280 3.28 -23.36 16.87
CA LEU A 280 2.76 -24.71 16.99
C LEU A 280 3.58 -25.51 18.01
N ILE A 281 2.88 -26.21 18.91
CA ILE A 281 3.51 -27.19 19.79
C ILE A 281 3.25 -28.59 19.26
N ALA A 282 4.29 -29.42 19.22
CA ALA A 282 4.14 -30.83 18.90
C ALA A 282 3.27 -31.53 19.97
N LEU A 283 2.44 -32.50 19.57
CA LEU A 283 1.45 -33.14 20.46
C LEU A 283 2.07 -33.85 21.68
N ASP A 284 3.36 -34.19 21.62
CA ASP A 284 4.13 -34.85 22.67
C ASP A 284 4.84 -33.87 23.63
N GLN A 285 4.72 -32.56 23.39
CA GLN A 285 5.38 -31.52 24.16
C GLN A 285 4.37 -30.62 24.87
N THR A 286 4.60 -30.35 26.16
CA THR A 286 3.83 -29.36 26.93
C THR A 286 4.52 -28.00 27.02
N GLN A 287 5.80 -27.94 26.64
CA GLN A 287 6.62 -26.74 26.71
C GLN A 287 7.68 -26.74 25.62
N VAL A 288 8.08 -25.54 25.18
CA VAL A 288 9.06 -25.34 24.11
C VAL A 288 10.09 -24.29 24.51
N THR A 289 11.37 -24.64 24.47
CA THR A 289 12.46 -23.67 24.64
C THR A 289 12.59 -22.81 23.37
N THR A 290 12.45 -21.50 23.50
CA THR A 290 12.50 -20.57 22.37
C THR A 290 13.02 -19.20 22.79
N LEU A 291 13.58 -18.44 21.85
CA LEU A 291 13.87 -17.00 22.03
C LEU A 291 12.65 -16.30 22.63
N VAL A 292 12.84 -15.35 23.55
CA VAL A 292 11.72 -14.63 24.15
C VAL A 292 11.12 -13.63 23.16
N GLN A 293 9.80 -13.64 22.99
CA GLN A 293 9.06 -12.71 22.14
C GLN A 293 7.69 -12.43 22.78
N GLY A 294 7.21 -11.19 22.66
CA GLY A 294 5.92 -10.75 23.17
C GLY A 294 5.94 -9.26 23.46
N THR A 295 4.85 -8.74 24.03
CA THR A 295 4.71 -7.31 24.31
C THR A 295 4.95 -6.99 25.78
N LEU A 296 5.81 -5.99 26.06
CA LEU A 296 6.07 -5.51 27.42
C LEU A 296 4.76 -5.11 28.12
N GLY A 297 4.57 -5.58 29.35
CA GLY A 297 3.34 -5.40 30.12
C GLY A 297 2.41 -6.61 30.09
N TYR A 298 2.41 -7.37 28.99
CA TYR A 298 1.65 -8.61 28.82
C TYR A 298 2.52 -9.85 28.98
N LEU A 299 3.83 -9.72 28.76
CA LEU A 299 4.77 -10.83 28.76
C LEU A 299 4.81 -11.56 30.11
N ASP A 300 4.62 -12.88 30.05
CA ASP A 300 4.75 -13.79 31.18
C ASP A 300 6.16 -13.72 31.80
N PRO A 301 6.28 -13.39 33.10
CA PRO A 301 7.57 -13.29 33.77
C PRO A 301 8.32 -14.62 33.86
N GLU A 302 7.62 -15.77 33.95
CA GLU A 302 8.27 -17.07 34.00
C GLU A 302 8.87 -17.42 32.64
N TYR A 303 8.11 -17.27 31.57
CA TYR A 303 8.63 -17.41 30.21
C TYR A 303 9.79 -16.45 29.92
N PHE A 304 9.69 -15.19 30.36
CA PHE A 304 10.76 -14.21 30.17
C PHE A 304 12.08 -14.65 30.82
N GLN A 305 12.03 -15.29 31.98
CA GLN A 305 13.22 -15.74 32.71
C GLN A 305 13.75 -17.08 32.21
N THR A 306 12.87 -18.03 31.93
CA THR A 306 13.22 -19.42 31.64
C THR A 306 13.40 -19.72 30.16
N SER A 307 12.87 -18.84 29.29
CA SER A 307 12.72 -19.10 27.84
C SER A 307 11.87 -20.33 27.51
N GLN A 308 11.11 -20.85 28.48
CA GLN A 308 10.20 -21.99 28.31
C GLN A 308 8.80 -21.45 28.02
N LEU A 309 8.31 -21.69 26.80
CA LEU A 309 7.00 -21.27 26.34
C LEU A 309 6.00 -22.42 26.51
N ASN A 310 4.88 -22.13 27.17
CA ASN A 310 3.72 -23.02 27.26
C ASN A 310 2.42 -22.21 27.19
N GLU A 311 1.26 -22.87 27.25
CA GLU A 311 -0.04 -22.21 27.13
C GLU A 311 -0.33 -21.24 28.30
N LYS A 312 0.34 -21.41 29.46
CA LYS A 312 0.20 -20.50 30.59
C LYS A 312 0.76 -19.11 30.31
N SER A 313 1.69 -18.97 29.37
CA SER A 313 2.17 -17.65 28.96
C SER A 313 1.07 -16.82 28.29
N ASP A 314 0.19 -17.46 27.50
CA ASP A 314 -1.00 -16.82 26.95
C ASP A 314 -2.04 -16.53 28.05
N VAL A 315 -2.21 -17.44 29.01
CA VAL A 315 -3.13 -17.26 30.15
C VAL A 315 -2.73 -16.03 30.99
N TYR A 316 -1.43 -15.87 31.27
CA TYR A 316 -0.92 -14.68 31.96
C TYR A 316 -1.24 -13.41 31.16
N SER A 317 -0.89 -13.40 29.87
CA SER A 317 -1.12 -12.27 28.97
C SER A 317 -2.61 -11.89 28.90
N PHE A 318 -3.49 -12.89 28.83
CA PHE A 318 -4.95 -12.71 28.87
C PHE A 318 -5.43 -12.16 30.22
N GLY A 319 -4.82 -12.58 31.34
CA GLY A 319 -5.08 -12.01 32.66
C GLY A 319 -4.81 -10.50 32.71
N VAL A 320 -3.78 -10.02 32.00
CA VAL A 320 -3.52 -8.58 31.85
C VAL A 320 -4.64 -7.89 31.07
N VAL A 321 -5.13 -8.50 29.99
CA VAL A 321 -6.29 -7.98 29.22
C VAL A 321 -7.54 -7.88 30.11
N LEU A 322 -7.78 -8.86 30.97
CA LEU A 322 -8.89 -8.81 31.94
C LEU A 322 -8.70 -7.66 32.94
N ALA A 323 -7.48 -7.44 33.42
CA ALA A 323 -7.18 -6.31 34.30
C ALA A 323 -7.40 -4.96 33.60
N GLU A 324 -7.04 -4.84 32.32
CA GLU A 324 -7.36 -3.64 31.52
C GLU A 324 -8.87 -3.43 31.38
N LEU A 325 -9.61 -4.50 31.05
CA LEU A 325 -11.07 -4.47 30.90
C LEU A 325 -11.77 -4.06 32.20
N LEU A 326 -11.24 -4.46 33.37
CA LEU A 326 -11.81 -4.09 34.65
C LEU A 326 -11.42 -2.67 35.07
N ALA A 327 -10.12 -2.36 35.05
CA ALA A 327 -9.58 -1.12 35.62
C ALA A 327 -9.61 0.08 34.67
N GLY A 328 -9.74 -0.14 33.35
CA GLY A 328 -9.57 0.92 32.35
C GLY A 328 -8.16 1.53 32.36
N LYS A 329 -7.17 0.82 32.90
CA LYS A 329 -5.79 1.29 33.09
C LYS A 329 -4.87 0.63 32.07
N LYS A 330 -3.90 1.37 31.52
CA LYS A 330 -2.91 0.83 30.58
C LYS A 330 -2.01 -0.24 31.25
N PRO A 331 -1.51 -1.24 30.51
CA PRO A 331 -0.65 -2.31 31.04
C PRO A 331 0.68 -1.80 31.59
N ILE A 332 1.23 -0.77 30.93
CA ILE A 332 2.41 -0.04 31.38
C ILE A 332 2.04 1.43 31.50
N CYS A 333 2.31 2.04 32.65
CA CYS A 333 2.11 3.47 32.89
C CYS A 333 3.36 4.06 33.55
N LEU A 334 4.10 4.89 32.81
CA LEU A 334 5.39 5.43 33.27
C LEU A 334 5.26 6.47 34.39
N GLU A 335 4.09 7.09 34.52
CA GLU A 335 3.74 8.09 35.54
C GLU A 335 3.53 7.47 36.93
N ARG A 336 3.28 6.15 37.00
CA ARG A 336 3.14 5.43 38.27
C ARG A 336 4.50 5.15 38.89
N SER A 337 4.50 4.88 40.21
CA SER A 337 5.69 4.41 40.92
C SER A 337 6.24 3.14 40.26
N GLN A 338 7.52 2.85 40.49
CA GLN A 338 8.20 1.70 39.87
C GLN A 338 7.47 0.37 40.17
N GLU A 339 6.88 0.24 41.35
CA GLU A 339 6.12 -0.92 41.81
C GLU A 339 4.74 -1.05 41.14
N GLU A 340 4.13 0.08 40.75
CA GLU A 340 2.79 0.15 40.16
C GLU A 340 2.81 0.35 38.62
N ARG A 341 4.00 0.49 38.04
CA ARG A 341 4.20 0.73 36.61
C ARG A 341 3.62 -0.38 35.74
N ASN A 342 3.71 -1.63 36.19
CA ASN A 342 3.11 -2.79 35.52
C ASN A 342 1.73 -3.09 36.13
N LEU A 343 0.69 -3.09 35.29
CA LEU A 343 -0.69 -3.29 35.72
C LEU A 343 -0.91 -4.66 36.37
N ALA A 344 -0.30 -5.72 35.86
CA ALA A 344 -0.46 -7.06 36.43
C ALA A 344 0.07 -7.11 37.87
N THR A 345 1.26 -6.53 38.10
CA THR A 345 1.84 -6.39 39.45
C THR A 345 0.96 -5.53 40.34
N TYR A 346 0.52 -4.36 39.85
CA TYR A 346 -0.29 -3.43 40.62
C TYR A 346 -1.65 -4.02 41.02
N PHE A 347 -2.31 -4.72 40.08
CA PHE A 347 -3.56 -5.43 40.32
C PHE A 347 -3.38 -6.54 41.35
N ARG A 348 -2.32 -7.36 41.21
CA ARG A 348 -2.01 -8.44 42.16
C ARG A 348 -1.73 -7.91 43.56
N VAL A 349 -0.96 -6.83 43.70
CA VAL A 349 -0.64 -6.22 45.00
C VAL A 349 -1.91 -5.66 45.65
N SER A 350 -2.71 -4.91 44.90
CA SER A 350 -3.95 -4.34 45.44
C SER A 350 -5.00 -5.39 45.80
N MET A 351 -5.05 -6.51 45.08
CA MET A 351 -5.84 -7.67 45.48
C MET A 351 -5.37 -8.24 46.82
N LYS A 352 -4.06 -8.44 47.01
CA LYS A 352 -3.48 -8.99 48.26
C LYS A 352 -3.69 -8.07 49.46
N GLU A 353 -3.67 -6.76 49.23
CA GLU A 353 -3.83 -5.74 50.27
C GLU A 353 -5.28 -5.28 50.47
N ASN A 354 -6.24 -5.93 49.81
CA ASN A 354 -7.66 -5.58 49.87
C ASN A 354 -7.98 -4.13 49.44
N ARG A 355 -7.19 -3.59 48.50
CA ARG A 355 -7.31 -2.23 47.92
C ARG A 355 -7.88 -2.24 46.50
N LEU A 356 -8.54 -3.32 46.06
CA LEU A 356 -9.02 -3.48 44.69
C LEU A 356 -9.93 -2.33 44.21
N TYR A 357 -10.76 -1.78 45.09
CA TYR A 357 -11.62 -0.63 44.79
C TYR A 357 -10.87 0.65 44.37
N GLN A 358 -9.57 0.74 44.62
CA GLN A 358 -8.72 1.86 44.17
C GLN A 358 -8.27 1.68 42.71
N ILE A 359 -8.42 0.47 42.16
CA ILE A 359 -8.00 0.11 40.81
C ILE A 359 -9.18 0.04 39.83
N LEU A 360 -10.32 -0.50 40.28
CA LEU A 360 -11.60 -0.52 39.54
C LEU A 360 -12.19 0.89 39.44
#